data_AF-A0A7S2MUM1-F1
#
_entry.id   AF-A0A7S2MUM1-F1
#
_cell.length_a   1.000
_cell.length_b   1.000
_cell.length_c   1.000
_cell.angle_alpha   90.00
_cell.angle_beta   90.00
_cell.angle_gamma   90.00
#
_symmetry.space_group_name_H-M   'P 1'
#
loop_
_entity.id
_entity.type
_entity.pdbx_description
1 polymer ?
#
loop_
_entity_poly.entity_id
_entity_poly.type
_entity_poly.pdbx_seq_one_letter_code
_entity_poly.pdbx_strand_id
1 'polypeptide(L)'
;MIWGEFVLRRGWPGVNTVQVTFLLSTYSVMLAIQVWPNMVNERTLDCWYALFSITQIACDSNIDNAEEFGLWGRLSAVAQLIAAFGCSRTRLVILVSLSMAVCRAILYAKIFPTTMASLFDPNVNIVVTEIICGLWIVAISHIFHAQTFVRLHRGVVEDALRHEVVAMTRLLDLTCDVVVEMDSGLRISRPSPKLAAMLMLGSNLPVVDSRLQDFMPLASDRVHLQTVGAGLLQD
;
A
#
# COMPACT_ATOMS: atom_id res chain seq x y z
N MET A 1 23.54 7.24 -10.53
CA MET A 1 24.41 8.17 -11.29
C MET A 1 25.60 7.48 -11.97
N ILE A 2 26.17 6.39 -11.42
CA ILE A 2 27.34 5.67 -12.00
C ILE A 2 27.04 4.97 -13.35
N TRP A 3 25.79 4.60 -13.62
CA TRP A 3 25.40 3.91 -14.87
C TRP A 3 25.46 4.81 -16.12
N GLY A 4 25.19 6.12 -15.95
CA GLY A 4 25.12 7.06 -17.08
C GLY A 4 26.48 7.31 -17.75
N GLU A 5 27.55 7.45 -16.97
CA GLU A 5 28.90 7.64 -17.52
C GLU A 5 29.44 6.37 -18.21
N PHE A 6 29.04 5.19 -17.74
CA PHE A 6 29.48 3.93 -18.33
C PHE A 6 28.89 3.70 -19.72
N VAL A 7 27.64 4.12 -19.94
CA VAL A 7 26.97 4.06 -21.24
C VAL A 7 27.56 5.09 -22.22
N LEU A 8 27.85 6.31 -21.75
CA LEU A 8 28.38 7.38 -22.59
C LEU A 8 29.83 7.16 -23.03
N ARG A 9 30.70 6.57 -22.20
CA ARG A 9 32.13 6.41 -22.54
C ARG A 9 32.46 5.24 -23.46
N ARG A 10 31.62 4.20 -23.54
CA ARG A 10 31.91 3.01 -24.35
C ARG A 10 31.32 3.02 -25.75
N GLY A 11 30.55 4.05 -26.11
CA GLY A 11 30.00 4.23 -27.46
C GLY A 11 29.50 2.92 -28.05
N TRP A 12 28.46 2.33 -27.45
CA TRP A 12 27.90 1.06 -27.93
C TRP A 12 27.42 1.27 -29.36
N PRO A 13 28.10 0.71 -30.37
CA PRO A 13 27.70 0.90 -31.75
C PRO A 13 26.35 0.19 -31.94
N GLY A 14 25.32 0.95 -32.32
CA GLY A 14 23.99 0.42 -32.63
C GLY A 14 22.88 0.85 -31.66
N VAL A 15 23.18 1.24 -30.42
CA VAL A 15 22.11 1.65 -29.50
C VAL A 15 21.61 3.05 -29.86
N ASN A 16 20.35 3.14 -30.30
CA ASN A 16 19.70 4.39 -30.64
C ASN A 16 19.59 5.29 -29.39
N THR A 17 20.47 6.28 -29.28
CA THR A 17 20.59 7.21 -28.13
C THR A 17 19.27 7.92 -27.82
N VAL A 18 18.44 8.15 -28.84
CA VAL A 18 17.11 8.75 -28.70
C VAL A 18 16.19 7.85 -27.86
N GLN A 19 16.18 6.55 -28.12
CA GLN A 19 15.33 5.60 -27.38
C GLN A 19 15.75 5.50 -25.91
N VAL A 20 17.06 5.44 -25.63
CA VAL A 20 17.58 5.37 -24.25
C VAL A 20 17.24 6.63 -23.47
N THR A 21 17.44 7.80 -24.07
CA THR A 21 17.13 9.08 -23.45
C THR A 21 15.64 9.21 -23.17
N PHE A 22 14.81 8.78 -24.13
CA PHE A 22 13.37 8.78 -23.98
C PHE A 22 12.93 7.88 -22.83
N LEU A 23 13.43 6.63 -22.76
CA LEU A 23 13.05 5.68 -21.71
C LEU A 23 13.53 6.12 -20.31
N LEU A 24 14.72 6.71 -20.21
CA LEU A 24 15.20 7.30 -18.97
C LEU A 24 14.38 8.52 -18.54
N SER A 25 13.93 9.34 -19.49
CA SER A 25 13.09 10.50 -19.19
C SER A 25 11.73 10.08 -18.65
N THR A 26 11.08 9.12 -19.30
CA THR A 26 9.77 8.60 -18.86
C THR A 26 9.89 7.83 -17.55
N TYR A 27 10.98 7.11 -17.35
CA TYR A 27 11.32 6.47 -16.08
C TYR A 27 11.49 7.48 -14.94
N SER A 28 12.20 8.58 -15.19
CA SER A 28 12.39 9.64 -14.20
C SER A 28 11.08 10.31 -13.81
N VAL A 29 10.17 10.52 -14.78
CA VAL A 29 8.81 11.01 -14.51
C VAL A 29 8.04 10.01 -13.65
N MET A 30 8.14 8.72 -13.95
CA MET A 30 7.41 7.70 -13.19
C MET A 30 7.92 7.55 -11.76
N LEU A 31 9.24 7.65 -11.54
CA LEU A 31 9.82 7.73 -10.20
C LEU A 31 9.39 9.00 -9.47
N ALA A 32 9.37 10.15 -10.13
CA ALA A 32 8.91 11.40 -9.51
C ALA A 32 7.45 11.29 -9.06
N ILE A 33 6.59 10.65 -9.87
CA ILE A 33 5.19 10.36 -9.52
C ILE A 33 5.12 9.44 -8.30
N GLN A 34 5.98 8.41 -8.22
CA GLN A 34 6.02 7.50 -7.06
C GLN A 34 6.49 8.18 -5.77
N VAL A 35 7.40 9.16 -5.87
CA VAL A 35 7.92 9.91 -4.71
C VAL A 35 6.89 10.92 -4.18
N TRP A 36 5.97 11.39 -5.03
CA TRP A 36 4.94 12.36 -4.66
C TRP A 36 3.50 11.81 -4.81
N PRO A 37 3.11 10.80 -4.00
CA PRO A 37 1.82 10.14 -4.12
C PRO A 37 0.63 11.10 -3.92
N ASN A 38 0.83 12.19 -3.19
CA ASN A 38 -0.23 13.17 -2.92
C ASN A 38 -0.59 14.07 -4.12
N MET A 39 0.23 14.10 -5.17
CA MET A 39 -0.01 14.96 -6.34
C MET A 39 -0.82 14.29 -7.43
N VAL A 40 -0.98 12.96 -7.42
CA VAL A 40 -1.52 12.22 -8.54
C VAL A 40 -2.68 11.35 -8.09
N ASN A 41 -3.85 11.57 -8.71
CA ASN A 41 -5.03 10.73 -8.50
C ASN A 41 -4.76 9.32 -9.06
N GLU A 42 -5.34 8.28 -8.45
CA GLU A 42 -5.19 6.88 -8.89
C GLU A 42 -5.50 6.70 -10.38
N ARG A 43 -6.55 7.38 -10.88
CA ARG A 43 -6.93 7.35 -12.30
C ARG A 43 -5.86 7.94 -13.22
N THR A 44 -5.21 9.01 -12.76
CA THR A 44 -4.16 9.68 -13.52
C THR A 44 -2.92 8.81 -13.57
N LEU A 45 -2.61 8.09 -12.48
CA LEU A 45 -1.50 7.14 -12.44
C LEU A 45 -1.74 5.97 -13.40
N ASP A 46 -2.94 5.38 -13.41
CA ASP A 46 -3.30 4.33 -14.38
C ASP A 46 -3.14 4.80 -15.84
N CYS A 47 -3.51 6.05 -16.12
CA CYS A 47 -3.35 6.65 -17.44
C CYS A 47 -1.85 6.82 -17.81
N TRP A 48 -1.03 7.31 -16.88
CA TRP A 48 0.42 7.42 -17.08
C TRP A 48 1.06 6.06 -17.32
N TYR A 49 0.66 5.03 -16.57
CA TYR A 49 1.16 3.68 -16.78
C TYR A 49 0.77 3.14 -18.16
N ALA A 50 -0.46 3.34 -18.60
CA ALA A 50 -0.91 2.93 -19.93
C ALA A 50 -0.13 3.68 -21.04
N LEU A 51 0.06 4.99 -20.89
CA LEU A 51 0.82 5.81 -21.85
C LEU A 51 2.28 5.39 -21.91
N PHE A 52 2.91 5.14 -20.76
CA PHE A 52 4.26 4.60 -20.66
C PHE A 52 4.37 3.28 -21.42
N SER A 53 3.42 2.37 -21.18
CA SER A 53 3.40 1.05 -21.80
C SER A 53 3.21 1.09 -23.31
N ILE A 54 2.31 1.94 -23.81
CA ILE A 54 2.11 2.15 -25.26
C ILE A 54 3.41 2.68 -25.88
N THR A 55 4.06 3.63 -25.22
CA THR A 55 5.29 4.21 -25.76
C THR A 55 6.43 3.20 -25.76
N GLN A 56 6.50 2.37 -24.72
CA GLN A 56 7.47 1.28 -24.62
C GLN A 56 7.25 0.23 -25.74
N ILE A 57 6.02 -0.16 -26.02
CA ILE A 57 5.67 -1.03 -27.16
C ILE A 57 6.10 -0.40 -28.49
N ALA A 58 5.86 0.90 -28.67
CA ALA A 58 6.28 1.62 -29.88
C ALA A 58 7.80 1.74 -30.00
N CYS A 59 8.54 1.80 -28.89
CA CYS A 59 10.00 1.72 -28.90
C CYS A 59 10.48 0.31 -29.29
N ASP A 60 9.92 -0.73 -28.68
CA ASP A 60 10.28 -2.13 -28.96
C ASP A 60 10.01 -2.49 -30.44
N SER A 61 8.97 -1.94 -31.06
CA SER A 61 8.64 -2.24 -32.46
C SER A 61 9.67 -1.75 -33.49
N ASN A 62 10.57 -0.84 -33.08
CA ASN A 62 11.63 -0.29 -33.94
C ASN A 62 12.96 -1.05 -33.81
N ILE A 63 12.99 -2.19 -33.12
CA ILE A 63 14.18 -3.01 -33.00
C ILE A 63 14.33 -3.88 -34.26
N ASP A 64 15.47 -3.74 -34.93
CA ASP A 64 15.78 -4.50 -36.15
C ASP A 64 16.93 -5.51 -35.95
N ASN A 65 17.73 -5.37 -34.88
CA ASN A 65 18.92 -6.18 -34.63
C ASN A 65 18.75 -7.15 -33.43
N ALA A 66 19.33 -8.36 -33.55
CA ALA A 66 19.28 -9.38 -32.49
C ALA A 66 20.01 -8.97 -31.20
N GLU A 67 21.16 -8.29 -31.30
CA GLU A 67 21.92 -7.82 -30.14
C GLU A 67 21.17 -6.73 -29.36
N GLU A 68 20.52 -5.82 -30.09
CA GLU A 68 19.68 -4.78 -29.52
C GLU A 68 18.46 -5.39 -28.83
N PHE A 69 17.82 -6.39 -29.45
CA PHE A 69 16.67 -7.08 -28.87
C PHE A 69 16.96 -7.65 -27.47
N GLY A 70 18.11 -8.31 -27.28
CA GLY A 70 18.46 -8.90 -25.99
C GLY A 70 18.74 -7.88 -24.88
N LEU A 71 19.44 -6.77 -25.19
CA LEU A 71 19.72 -5.72 -24.21
C LEU A 71 18.46 -4.91 -23.88
N TRP A 72 17.74 -4.46 -24.91
CA TRP A 72 16.51 -3.70 -24.76
C TRP A 72 15.42 -4.51 -24.06
N GLY A 73 15.30 -5.80 -24.40
CA GLY A 73 14.38 -6.73 -23.77
C GLY A 73 14.48 -6.70 -22.23
N ARG A 74 15.71 -6.73 -21.71
CA ARG A 74 16.01 -6.67 -20.26
C ARG A 74 15.72 -5.30 -19.65
N LEU A 75 16.15 -4.21 -20.30
CA LEU A 75 15.90 -2.85 -19.82
C LEU A 75 14.40 -2.56 -19.72
N SER A 76 13.67 -2.94 -20.77
CA SER A 76 12.22 -2.81 -20.84
C SER A 76 11.53 -3.67 -19.77
N ALA A 77 11.99 -4.89 -19.50
CA ALA A 77 11.42 -5.73 -18.43
C ALA A 77 11.61 -5.10 -17.03
N VAL A 78 12.77 -4.53 -16.74
CA VAL A 78 13.03 -3.80 -15.48
C VAL A 78 12.15 -2.55 -15.38
N ALA A 79 12.04 -1.78 -16.46
CA ALA A 79 11.21 -0.59 -16.49
C ALA A 79 9.72 -0.93 -16.27
N GLN A 80 9.25 -2.03 -16.88
CA GLN A 80 7.90 -2.54 -16.71
C GLN A 80 7.63 -3.02 -15.28
N LEU A 81 8.58 -3.71 -14.64
CA LEU A 81 8.45 -4.10 -13.23
C LEU A 81 8.26 -2.88 -12.33
N ILE A 82 9.05 -1.82 -12.55
CA ILE A 82 8.99 -0.61 -11.73
C ILE A 82 7.68 0.16 -11.98
N ALA A 83 7.26 0.24 -13.25
CA ALA A 83 5.98 0.84 -13.61
C ALA A 83 4.80 0.05 -12.99
N ALA A 84 4.88 -1.29 -12.95
CA ALA A 84 3.84 -2.17 -12.43
C ALA A 84 3.60 -1.94 -10.93
N PHE A 85 4.63 -1.61 -10.15
CA PHE A 85 4.47 -1.23 -8.74
C PHE A 85 3.66 0.06 -8.53
N GLY A 86 3.62 0.94 -9.53
CA GLY A 86 2.81 2.16 -9.46
C GLY A 86 1.32 1.89 -9.69
N CYS A 87 0.97 0.93 -10.55
CA CYS A 87 -0.41 0.75 -11.01
C CYS A 87 -1.28 0.08 -9.95
N SER A 88 -2.43 0.69 -9.62
CA SER A 88 -3.38 0.14 -8.66
C SER A 88 -4.25 -0.96 -9.28
N ARG A 89 -4.39 -1.00 -10.60
CA ARG A 89 -5.26 -1.97 -11.30
C ARG A 89 -4.47 -3.18 -11.80
N THR A 90 -4.53 -4.28 -11.07
CA THR A 90 -3.93 -5.57 -11.46
C THR A 90 -4.34 -6.03 -12.86
N ARG A 91 -5.62 -5.84 -13.23
CA ARG A 91 -6.12 -6.17 -14.59
C ARG A 91 -5.37 -5.44 -15.68
N LEU A 92 -4.99 -4.18 -15.43
CA LEU A 92 -4.31 -3.34 -16.40
C LEU A 92 -2.83 -3.76 -16.53
N VAL A 93 -2.18 -4.10 -15.42
CA VAL A 93 -0.83 -4.70 -15.41
C VAL A 93 -0.80 -6.00 -16.21
N ILE A 94 -1.78 -6.89 -16.01
CA ILE A 94 -1.88 -8.15 -16.75
C ILE A 94 -2.07 -7.89 -18.25
N LEU A 95 -3.01 -7.03 -18.63
CA LEU A 95 -3.31 -6.72 -20.03
C LEU A 95 -2.07 -6.15 -20.74
N VAL A 96 -1.40 -5.18 -20.12
CA VAL A 96 -0.17 -4.59 -20.65
C VAL A 96 0.93 -5.64 -20.78
N SER A 97 1.12 -6.48 -19.76
CA SER A 97 2.17 -7.51 -19.78
C SER A 97 1.94 -8.55 -20.87
N LEU A 98 0.69 -8.95 -21.09
CA LEU A 98 0.32 -9.82 -22.21
C LEU A 98 0.54 -9.12 -23.56
N SER A 99 0.16 -7.85 -23.71
CA SER A 99 0.36 -7.11 -24.95
C SER A 99 1.85 -6.97 -25.31
N MET A 100 2.70 -6.76 -24.30
CA MET A 100 4.14 -6.67 -24.46
C MET A 100 4.76 -8.02 -24.84
N ALA A 101 4.32 -9.10 -24.18
CA ALA A 101 4.75 -10.46 -24.52
C ALA A 101 4.38 -10.83 -25.97
N VAL A 102 3.17 -10.48 -26.41
CA VAL A 102 2.73 -10.68 -27.80
C VAL A 102 3.56 -9.86 -28.78
N CYS A 103 3.80 -8.58 -28.48
CA CYS A 103 4.65 -7.71 -29.30
C CYS A 103 6.05 -8.30 -29.49
N ARG A 104 6.66 -8.77 -28.41
CA ARG A 104 7.99 -9.41 -28.44
C ARG A 104 8.01 -10.74 -29.16
N ALA A 105 6.96 -11.56 -29.02
CA ALA A 105 6.84 -12.80 -29.78
C ALA A 105 6.80 -12.53 -31.30
N ILE A 106 6.08 -11.47 -31.72
CA ILE A 106 6.04 -11.03 -33.12
C ILE A 106 7.41 -10.53 -33.58
N LEU A 107 8.09 -9.71 -32.78
CA LEU A 107 9.44 -9.21 -33.08
C LEU A 107 10.47 -10.33 -33.15
N TYR A 108 10.38 -11.32 -32.26
CA TYR A 108 11.23 -12.50 -32.31
C TYR A 108 11.06 -13.25 -33.63
N ALA A 109 9.82 -13.48 -34.07
CA ALA A 109 9.54 -14.11 -35.36
C ALA A 109 10.07 -13.29 -36.55
N LYS A 110 10.06 -11.96 -36.45
CA LYS A 110 10.61 -11.04 -37.47
C LYS A 110 12.14 -11.09 -37.52
N ILE A 111 12.81 -11.07 -36.37
CA ILE A 111 14.28 -10.97 -36.26
C ILE A 111 14.96 -12.33 -36.54
N PHE A 112 14.29 -13.44 -36.19
CA PHE A 112 14.82 -14.80 -36.35
C PHE A 112 13.96 -15.68 -37.29
N PRO A 113 13.80 -15.31 -38.58
CA PRO A 113 12.81 -15.93 -39.47
C PRO A 113 13.13 -17.36 -39.91
N THR A 114 14.37 -17.86 -39.73
CA THR A 114 14.84 -19.08 -40.43
C THR A 114 15.55 -20.11 -39.57
N THR A 115 15.68 -19.89 -38.26
CA THR A 115 16.46 -20.79 -37.40
C THR A 115 15.52 -21.75 -36.66
N MET A 116 15.03 -22.78 -37.36
CA MET A 116 14.55 -24.01 -36.72
C MET A 116 15.76 -24.80 -36.18
N ALA A 117 16.47 -24.22 -35.22
CA ALA A 117 17.51 -24.91 -34.49
C ALA A 117 16.94 -25.35 -33.13
N SER A 118 17.32 -26.57 -32.75
CA SER A 118 17.05 -27.28 -31.49
C SER A 118 16.57 -26.43 -30.31
N LEU A 119 15.74 -27.01 -29.44
CA LEU A 119 15.32 -26.44 -28.14
C LEU A 119 16.47 -25.88 -27.26
N PHE A 120 17.72 -26.21 -27.56
CA PHE A 120 18.93 -25.73 -26.89
C PHE A 120 19.60 -24.51 -27.56
N ASP A 121 18.99 -23.92 -28.58
CA ASP A 121 19.51 -22.70 -29.18
C ASP A 121 19.49 -21.57 -28.12
N PRO A 122 20.62 -20.87 -27.88
CA PRO A 122 20.68 -19.75 -26.94
C PRO A 122 19.58 -18.70 -27.17
N ASN A 123 19.08 -18.54 -28.40
CA ASN A 123 18.00 -17.62 -28.72
C ASN A 123 16.65 -18.04 -28.11
N VAL A 124 16.35 -19.34 -28.08
CA VAL A 124 15.12 -19.88 -27.45
C VAL A 124 15.17 -19.66 -25.93
N ASN A 125 16.35 -19.86 -25.32
CA ASN A 125 16.54 -19.61 -23.90
C ASN A 125 16.26 -18.14 -23.52
N ILE A 126 16.59 -17.18 -24.38
CA ILE A 126 16.31 -15.76 -24.14
C ILE A 126 14.79 -15.52 -24.08
N VAL A 127 14.03 -16.01 -25.07
CA VAL A 127 12.56 -15.83 -25.10
C VAL A 127 11.89 -16.49 -23.90
N VAL A 128 12.28 -17.73 -23.57
CA VAL A 128 11.75 -18.44 -22.41
C VAL A 128 12.04 -17.67 -21.13
N THR A 129 13.26 -17.15 -20.97
CA THR A 129 13.63 -16.33 -19.81
C THR A 129 12.76 -15.08 -19.73
N GLU A 130 12.49 -14.40 -20.84
CA GLU A 130 11.62 -13.22 -20.85
C GLU A 130 10.17 -13.53 -20.48
N ILE A 131 9.60 -14.62 -20.99
CA ILE A 131 8.25 -15.07 -20.64
C ILE A 131 8.18 -15.37 -19.13
N ILE A 132 9.17 -16.09 -18.60
CA ILE A 132 9.27 -16.40 -17.17
C ILE A 132 9.36 -15.10 -16.36
N CYS A 133 10.22 -14.15 -16.76
CA CYS A 133 10.32 -12.84 -16.11
C CYS A 133 8.98 -12.09 -16.13
N GLY A 134 8.25 -12.09 -17.25
CA GLY A 134 6.92 -11.47 -17.35
C GLY A 134 5.91 -12.09 -16.38
N LEU A 135 5.89 -13.43 -16.27
CA LEU A 135 5.04 -14.14 -15.30
C LEU A 135 5.42 -13.78 -13.86
N TRP A 136 6.71 -13.68 -13.55
CA TRP A 136 7.19 -13.26 -12.24
C TRP A 136 6.76 -11.83 -11.90
N ILE A 137 6.86 -10.89 -12.84
CA ILE A 137 6.41 -9.50 -12.66
C ILE A 137 4.91 -9.49 -12.29
N VAL A 138 4.08 -10.24 -13.02
CA VAL A 138 2.65 -10.35 -12.73
C VAL A 138 2.39 -10.95 -11.35
N ALA A 139 3.08 -12.03 -11.00
CA ALA A 139 2.93 -12.70 -9.70
C ALA A 139 3.31 -11.77 -8.53
N ILE A 140 4.47 -11.10 -8.61
CA ILE A 140 4.96 -10.17 -7.58
C ILE A 140 3.99 -8.98 -7.46
N SER A 141 3.56 -8.41 -8.58
CA SER A 141 2.60 -7.29 -8.58
C SER A 141 1.28 -7.68 -7.91
N HIS A 142 0.78 -8.89 -8.19
CA HIS A 142 -0.43 -9.41 -7.56
C HIS A 142 -0.26 -9.60 -6.04
N ILE A 143 0.85 -10.19 -5.59
CA ILE A 143 1.14 -10.37 -4.16
C ILE A 143 1.25 -9.01 -3.46
N PHE A 144 1.98 -8.07 -4.04
CA PHE A 144 2.15 -6.73 -3.49
C PHE A 144 0.82 -5.99 -3.37
N HIS A 145 -0.03 -6.08 -4.40
CA HIS A 145 -1.35 -5.46 -4.39
C HIS A 145 -2.26 -6.09 -3.33
N ALA A 146 -2.26 -7.42 -3.21
CA ALA A 146 -3.02 -8.11 -2.16
C ALA A 146 -2.57 -7.70 -0.75
N GLN A 147 -1.26 -7.59 -0.51
CA GLN A 147 -0.72 -7.15 0.78
C GLN A 147 -1.07 -5.68 1.08
N THR A 148 -0.97 -4.81 0.07
CA THR A 148 -1.28 -3.39 0.21
C THR A 148 -2.76 -3.18 0.51
N PHE A 149 -3.64 -3.93 -0.16
CA PHE A 149 -5.07 -3.92 0.10
C PHE A 149 -5.39 -4.33 1.54
N VAL A 150 -4.80 -5.42 2.04
CA VAL A 150 -5.03 -5.86 3.43
C VAL A 150 -4.56 -4.82 4.45
N ARG A 151 -3.42 -4.18 4.21
CA ARG A 151 -2.91 -3.12 5.09
C ARG A 151 -3.80 -1.90 5.10
N LEU A 152 -4.21 -1.42 3.91
CA LEU A 152 -5.11 -0.28 3.78
C LEU A 152 -6.48 -0.56 4.41
N HIS A 153 -7.03 -1.76 4.16
CA HIS A 153 -8.31 -2.16 4.74
C HIS A 153 -8.24 -2.21 6.27
N ARG A 154 -7.16 -2.75 6.85
CA ARG A 154 -6.98 -2.74 8.31
C ARG A 154 -6.92 -1.32 8.87
N GLY A 155 -6.16 -0.42 8.24
CA GLY A 155 -6.09 0.98 8.65
C GLY A 155 -7.46 1.67 8.63
N VAL A 156 -8.22 1.50 7.55
CA VAL A 156 -9.58 2.07 7.43
C VAL A 156 -10.53 1.49 8.48
N VAL A 157 -10.48 0.19 8.75
CA VAL A 157 -11.30 -0.45 9.79
C VAL A 157 -10.90 0.05 11.19
N GLU A 158 -9.61 0.16 11.48
CA GLU A 158 -9.10 0.69 12.75
C GLU A 158 -9.53 2.15 12.96
N ASP A 159 -9.41 2.99 11.94
CA ASP A 159 -9.87 4.38 11.99
C ASP A 159 -11.38 4.49 12.16
N ALA A 160 -12.16 3.65 11.46
CA ALA A 160 -13.61 3.60 11.60
C ALA A 160 -14.04 3.19 13.02
N LEU A 161 -13.42 2.14 13.58
CA LEU A 161 -13.66 1.71 14.96
C LEU A 161 -13.28 2.79 15.97
N ARG A 162 -12.16 3.48 15.74
CA ARG A 162 -11.73 4.60 16.59
C ARG A 162 -12.75 5.74 16.54
N HIS A 163 -13.28 6.07 15.36
CA HIS A 163 -14.34 7.08 15.22
C HIS A 163 -15.64 6.64 15.90
N GLU A 164 -16.00 5.37 15.84
CA GLU A 164 -17.17 4.82 16.53
C GLU A 164 -17.02 4.90 18.05
N VAL A 165 -15.87 4.50 18.61
CA VAL A 165 -15.58 4.63 20.05
C VAL A 165 -15.62 6.09 20.49
N VAL A 166 -15.05 7.01 19.70
CA VAL A 166 -15.11 8.45 19.99
C VAL A 166 -16.55 8.98 19.92
N ALA A 167 -17.36 8.51 18.98
CA ALA A 167 -18.76 8.90 18.89
C ALA A 167 -19.59 8.34 20.05
N MET A 168 -19.37 7.08 20.44
CA MET A 168 -20.04 6.42 21.55
C MET A 168 -19.71 7.09 22.89
N THR A 169 -18.43 7.43 23.11
CA THR A 169 -18.01 8.17 24.30
C THR A 169 -18.58 9.58 24.35
N ARG A 170 -18.70 10.27 23.20
CA ARG A 170 -19.40 11.56 23.12
C ARG A 170 -20.89 11.44 23.38
N LEU A 171 -21.54 10.38 22.88
CA LEU A 171 -22.96 10.13 23.13
C LEU A 171 -23.18 9.92 24.62
N LEU A 172 -22.35 9.09 25.26
CA LEU A 172 -22.37 8.89 26.71
C LEU A 172 -22.18 10.21 27.49
N ASP A 173 -21.25 11.07 27.07
CA ASP A 173 -21.04 12.40 27.69
C ASP A 173 -22.20 13.39 27.45
N LEU A 174 -23.00 13.19 26.40
CA LEU A 174 -24.20 13.99 26.11
C LEU A 174 -25.44 13.48 26.84
N THR A 175 -25.60 12.16 26.98
CA THR A 175 -26.78 11.56 27.63
C THR A 175 -26.64 11.45 29.14
N CYS A 176 -25.42 11.36 29.65
CA CYS A 176 -25.14 11.21 31.06
C CYS A 176 -24.37 12.43 31.57
N ASP A 177 -24.84 13.04 32.66
CA ASP A 177 -24.13 14.17 33.28
C ASP A 177 -22.72 13.76 33.74
N VAL A 178 -22.59 12.52 34.21
CA VAL A 178 -21.34 11.94 34.69
C VAL A 178 -21.28 10.43 34.43
N VAL A 179 -20.20 9.96 33.82
CA VAL A 179 -19.88 8.53 33.65
C VAL A 179 -18.63 8.20 34.47
N VAL A 180 -18.67 7.09 35.21
CA VAL A 180 -17.58 6.65 36.10
C VAL A 180 -17.28 5.18 35.83
N GLU A 181 -16.04 4.88 35.44
CA GLU A 181 -15.56 3.49 35.37
C GLU A 181 -15.14 3.04 36.77
N MET A 182 -15.72 1.92 37.23
CA MET A 182 -15.43 1.32 38.53
C MET A 182 -14.79 -0.06 38.36
N ASP A 183 -13.83 -0.38 39.21
CA ASP A 183 -13.27 -1.73 39.33
C ASP A 183 -14.23 -2.67 40.10
N SER A 184 -13.99 -3.96 40.04
CA SER A 184 -14.63 -5.04 40.82
C SER A 184 -14.78 -4.72 42.32
N GLY A 185 -13.89 -3.91 42.89
CA GLY A 185 -13.97 -3.42 44.27
C GLY A 185 -14.77 -2.13 44.48
N LEU A 186 -15.56 -1.68 43.50
CA LEU A 186 -16.27 -0.39 43.48
C LEU A 186 -15.36 0.83 43.70
N ARG A 187 -14.10 0.72 43.25
CA ARG A 187 -13.10 1.79 43.26
C ARG A 187 -13.12 2.52 41.93
N ILE A 188 -12.96 3.84 41.96
CA ILE A 188 -12.93 4.66 40.74
C ILE A 188 -11.58 4.45 40.04
N SER A 189 -11.59 3.78 38.89
CA SER A 189 -10.37 3.49 38.13
C SER A 189 -10.02 4.63 37.17
N ARG A 190 -11.03 5.22 36.52
CA ARG A 190 -10.91 6.39 35.65
C ARG A 190 -12.03 7.40 35.93
N PRO A 191 -11.77 8.47 36.69
CA PRO A 191 -12.76 9.50 36.91
C PRO A 191 -12.97 10.34 35.64
N SER A 192 -14.23 10.60 35.28
CA SER A 192 -14.55 11.64 34.31
C SER A 192 -14.04 13.00 34.83
N PRO A 193 -13.47 13.88 33.98
CA PRO A 193 -13.02 15.21 34.39
C PRO A 193 -14.12 16.03 35.08
N LYS A 194 -15.38 15.87 34.65
CA LYS A 194 -16.54 16.51 35.27
C LYS A 194 -16.81 15.98 36.68
N LEU A 195 -16.73 14.65 36.86
CA LEU A 195 -16.86 14.02 38.19
C LEU A 195 -15.77 14.52 39.12
N ALA A 196 -14.52 14.53 38.66
CA ALA A 196 -13.39 14.98 39.46
C ALA A 196 -13.59 16.42 39.93
N ALA A 197 -14.04 17.31 39.03
CA ALA A 197 -14.36 18.69 39.40
C ALA A 197 -15.51 18.79 40.43
N MET A 198 -16.57 17.99 40.28
CA MET A 198 -17.68 17.97 41.23
C MET A 198 -17.29 17.43 42.61
N LEU A 199 -16.51 16.34 42.66
CA LEU A 199 -16.10 15.69 43.91
C LEU A 199 -15.00 16.46 44.65
N MET A 200 -14.10 17.13 43.92
CA MET A 200 -13.04 17.95 44.51
C MET A 200 -13.52 19.31 45.01
N LEU A 201 -14.75 19.74 44.66
CA LEU A 201 -15.28 21.04 45.09
C LEU A 201 -15.49 21.16 46.62
N GLY A 202 -15.40 20.06 47.36
CA GLY A 202 -15.53 20.06 48.83
C GLY A 202 -14.65 19.06 49.56
N SER A 203 -13.75 18.35 48.86
CA SER A 203 -12.88 17.34 49.47
C SER A 203 -11.46 17.40 48.91
N ASN A 204 -10.45 17.30 49.78
CA ASN A 204 -9.04 17.18 49.39
C ASN A 204 -8.63 15.72 49.12
N LEU A 205 -9.60 14.83 48.97
CA LEU A 205 -9.36 13.40 48.79
C LEU A 205 -9.00 13.13 47.32
N PRO A 206 -7.98 12.29 47.05
CA PRO A 206 -7.70 11.85 45.70
C PRO A 206 -8.88 11.01 45.18
N VAL A 207 -9.41 11.37 44.01
CA VAL A 207 -10.56 10.69 43.40
C VAL A 207 -10.17 9.31 42.83
N VAL A 208 -8.93 9.15 42.37
CA VAL A 208 -8.44 7.87 41.85
C VAL A 208 -8.24 6.88 43.00
N ASP A 209 -8.63 5.61 42.80
CA ASP A 209 -8.58 4.49 43.75
C ASP A 209 -9.45 4.60 45.02
N SER A 210 -10.12 5.74 45.22
CA SER A 210 -11.10 5.91 46.29
C SER A 210 -12.39 5.14 45.99
N ARG A 211 -13.10 4.73 47.05
CA ARG A 211 -14.38 4.01 46.88
C ARG A 211 -15.45 5.04 46.60
N LEU A 212 -16.38 4.73 45.69
CA LEU A 212 -17.49 5.65 45.40
C LEU A 212 -18.30 6.01 46.67
N GLN A 213 -18.37 5.08 47.63
CA GLN A 213 -19.04 5.24 48.92
C GLN A 213 -18.45 6.36 49.79
N ASP A 214 -17.16 6.69 49.61
CA ASP A 214 -16.46 7.70 50.39
C ASP A 214 -16.99 9.11 50.08
N PHE A 215 -17.55 9.30 48.88
CA PHE A 215 -18.16 10.57 48.44
C PHE A 215 -19.67 10.65 48.68
N MET A 216 -20.30 9.60 49.21
CA MET A 216 -21.73 9.62 49.54
C MET A 216 -21.93 10.23 50.93
N PRO A 217 -22.69 11.34 51.06
CA PRO A 217 -22.87 12.02 52.35
C PRO A 217 -23.76 11.21 53.31
N LEU A 218 -24.73 10.46 52.80
CA LEU A 218 -25.71 9.73 53.60
C LEU A 218 -25.28 8.27 53.79
N ALA A 219 -25.39 7.77 55.02
CA ALA A 219 -25.07 6.38 55.35
C ALA A 219 -26.04 5.38 54.71
N SER A 220 -27.31 5.78 54.51
CA SER A 220 -28.32 4.98 53.81
C SER A 220 -27.88 4.64 52.38
N ASP A 221 -27.30 5.62 51.68
CA ASP A 221 -26.94 5.49 50.27
C ASP A 221 -25.74 4.55 50.11
N ARG A 222 -24.80 4.60 51.06
CA ARG A 222 -23.66 3.68 51.12
C ARG A 222 -24.11 2.23 51.27
N VAL A 223 -25.06 1.98 52.17
CA VAL A 223 -25.62 0.63 52.41
C VAL A 223 -26.39 0.16 51.17
N HIS A 224 -27.19 1.04 50.57
CA HIS A 224 -27.95 0.72 49.36
C HIS A 224 -27.02 0.32 48.20
N LEU A 225 -25.94 1.10 47.97
CA LEU A 225 -24.97 0.79 46.93
C LEU A 225 -24.25 -0.55 47.18
N GLN A 226 -23.93 -0.87 48.44
CA GLN A 226 -23.34 -2.17 48.78
C GLN A 226 -24.29 -3.33 48.49
N THR A 227 -25.58 -3.19 48.82
CA THR A 227 -26.58 -4.22 48.53
C THR A 227 -26.79 -4.43 47.03
N VAL A 228 -26.84 -3.35 46.25
CA VAL A 228 -26.99 -3.43 44.78
C VAL A 228 -25.73 -4.00 44.13
N GLY A 229 -24.55 -3.54 44.54
CA GLY A 229 -23.27 -4.03 44.04
C GLY A 229 -23.03 -5.51 44.37
N ALA A 230 -23.45 -5.97 45.55
CA ALA A 230 -23.36 -7.38 45.92
C ALA A 230 -24.29 -8.28 45.08
N GLY A 231 -25.45 -7.78 44.67
CA GLY A 231 -26.36 -8.49 43.76
C GLY A 231 -25.80 -8.62 42.35
N LEU A 232 -25.23 -7.54 41.80
CA LEU A 232 -24.69 -7.52 40.43
C LEU A 232 -23.41 -8.35 40.23
N LEU A 233 -22.67 -8.65 41.31
CA LEU A 233 -21.45 -9.46 41.26
C LEU A 233 -21.71 -10.97 41.43
N GLN A 234 -22.94 -11.37 41.74
CA GLN A 234 -23.33 -12.78 41.90
C GLN A 234 -23.88 -13.40 40.60
N ASP A 235 -24.17 -12.57 39.60
CA ASP A 235 -24.60 -12.97 38.24
C ASP A 235 -23.42 -12.98 37.26
#